data_AF-A0A330GTY6-F1
#
_entry.id   AF-A0A330GTY6-F1
#
_cell.length_a   1.000
_cell.length_b   1.000
_cell.length_c   1.000
_cell.angle_alpha   90.00
_cell.angle_beta   90.00
_cell.angle_gamma   90.00
#
_symmetry.space_group_name_H-M   'P 1'
#
loop_
_entity.id
_entity.type
_entity.pdbx_description
1 polymer ?
#
loop_
_entity_poly.entity_id
_entity_poly.type
_entity_poly.pdbx_seq_one_letter_code
_entity_poly.pdbx_strand_id
1 'polypeptide(L)'
;MNAETYNLIRSILGSKTYDPGGANSREATNLYQKEQAQIYRKIAAAFASHMQAVTTETGTTSAVRTFTDQLVAQATANAPAEVRVVEGQSVLSAAIPVVTNADLERVAESLKGRTAGPDGRFDDLMSAFTAGVLFEMRDFVRPQSQIPFPVPTELASYAAWRALEEAPLDRSGSIAKQMSNLAAVSTGLQSDLRSQMAASAARLEQTIETLTSRANHALEAAETAAKQAGEFDSQAKDLRQKIDDFSVDIDARTVDAESKLNSFLDAAKTRSTYQGIRIYWTDRANAAWWALALSGAVLFLLLVAIPAFAIWENDAVIALLKHLTEAAGVDVANQQNPVVLTIATVSRLVIVTIPLALYFWLIKLVVRFNIRSMLLMDDARQRATIIETYYKMIEQGGATVEDRALILQALCRPAPGHGGDSVDPPNFTEVIDKAMGRH
;
A
#
# COMPACT_ATOMS: atom_id res chain seq x y z
N MET A 1 65.78 10.67 19.28
CA MET A 1 67.20 10.36 18.99
C MET A 1 68.16 10.88 20.05
N ASN A 2 68.96 10.01 20.69
CA ASN A 2 70.13 10.45 21.46
C ASN A 2 71.38 10.65 20.56
N ALA A 3 72.46 11.20 21.12
CA ALA A 3 73.69 11.49 20.37
C ALA A 3 74.39 10.23 19.83
N GLU A 4 74.36 9.12 20.56
CA GLU A 4 74.96 7.85 20.13
C GLU A 4 74.21 7.24 18.94
N THR A 5 72.88 7.28 18.97
CA THR A 5 72.01 6.86 17.88
C THR A 5 72.21 7.72 16.65
N TYR A 6 72.32 9.05 16.83
CA TYR A 6 72.67 9.95 15.75
C TYR A 6 74.03 9.60 15.13
N ASN A 7 75.08 9.47 15.94
CA ASN A 7 76.44 9.15 15.46
C ASN A 7 76.47 7.80 14.71
N LEU A 8 75.74 6.80 15.20
CA LEU A 8 75.59 5.53 14.52
C LEU A 8 74.97 5.70 13.13
N ILE A 9 73.81 6.35 13.03
CA ILE A 9 73.11 6.57 11.76
C ILE A 9 73.94 7.41 10.81
N ARG A 10 74.57 8.48 11.32
CA ARG A 10 75.44 9.37 10.57
C ARG A 10 76.69 8.67 10.04
N SER A 11 77.23 7.70 10.78
CA SER A 11 78.37 6.90 10.31
C SER A 11 78.01 6.00 9.12
N ILE A 12 76.73 5.61 9.00
CA ILE A 12 76.23 4.76 7.91
C ILE A 12 75.86 5.62 6.70
N LEU A 13 75.09 6.68 6.93
CA LEU A 13 74.53 7.53 5.87
C LEU A 13 75.47 8.66 5.47
N GLY A 14 76.71 8.59 5.93
CA GLY A 14 77.59 9.74 5.96
C GLY A 14 78.48 9.95 4.76
N SER A 15 78.75 8.88 4.02
CA SER A 15 79.62 8.90 2.87
C SER A 15 78.81 8.85 1.59
N LYS A 16 79.17 9.68 0.61
CA LYS A 16 78.64 9.62 -0.76
C LYS A 16 79.60 8.95 -1.73
N THR A 17 80.77 8.53 -1.23
CA THR A 17 81.81 7.89 -1.98
C THR A 17 82.31 6.65 -1.23
N TYR A 18 82.65 5.61 -1.97
CA TYR A 18 83.29 4.43 -1.44
C TYR A 18 84.45 4.02 -2.34
N ASP A 19 85.64 3.99 -1.76
CA ASP A 19 86.83 3.46 -2.39
C ASP A 19 87.23 2.15 -1.69
N PRO A 20 87.05 0.99 -2.32
CA PRO A 20 87.47 -0.28 -1.75
C PRO A 20 89.00 -0.43 -1.67
N GLY A 21 89.77 0.38 -2.40
CA GLY A 21 91.22 0.24 -2.53
C GLY A 21 91.66 -1.07 -3.21
N GLY A 22 92.96 -1.19 -3.51
CA GLY A 22 93.57 -2.42 -4.02
C GLY A 22 93.35 -2.72 -5.51
N ALA A 23 93.97 -3.81 -5.97
CA ALA A 23 93.99 -4.21 -7.39
C ALA A 23 92.61 -4.63 -7.95
N ASN A 24 91.66 -5.00 -7.08
CA ASN A 24 90.32 -5.47 -7.45
C ASN A 24 89.24 -4.38 -7.27
N SER A 25 89.62 -3.11 -7.14
CA SER A 25 88.69 -2.00 -6.81
C SER A 25 87.54 -1.85 -7.81
N ARG A 26 87.78 -2.12 -9.08
CA ARG A 26 86.75 -2.06 -10.14
C ARG A 26 85.68 -3.15 -10.02
N GLU A 27 86.07 -4.37 -9.68
CA GLU A 27 85.12 -5.47 -9.50
C GLU A 27 84.29 -5.26 -8.24
N ALA A 28 84.94 -4.84 -7.14
CA ALA A 28 84.26 -4.51 -5.89
C ALA A 28 83.26 -3.35 -6.07
N THR A 29 83.63 -2.27 -6.74
CA THR A 29 82.71 -1.13 -6.97
C THR A 29 81.52 -1.51 -7.87
N ASN A 30 81.73 -2.31 -8.91
CA ASN A 30 80.63 -2.83 -9.75
C ASN A 30 79.66 -3.74 -8.99
N LEU A 31 80.18 -4.55 -8.05
CA LEU A 31 79.35 -5.37 -7.17
C LEU A 31 78.50 -4.48 -6.25
N TYR A 32 79.14 -3.55 -5.54
CA TYR A 32 78.46 -2.65 -4.61
C TYR A 32 77.46 -1.71 -5.29
N GLN A 33 77.70 -1.33 -6.55
CA GLN A 33 76.75 -0.55 -7.35
C GLN A 33 75.40 -1.28 -7.50
N LYS A 34 75.43 -2.59 -7.77
CA LYS A 34 74.22 -3.41 -7.95
C LYS A 34 73.55 -3.77 -6.63
N GLU A 35 74.31 -3.82 -5.54
CA GLU A 35 73.84 -4.29 -4.23
C GLU A 35 73.36 -3.18 -3.27
N GLN A 36 73.49 -1.88 -3.61
CA GLN A 36 73.14 -0.77 -2.70
C GLN A 36 71.77 -0.93 -2.04
N ALA A 37 70.71 -1.13 -2.83
CA ALA A 37 69.35 -1.29 -2.30
C ALA A 37 69.23 -2.51 -1.37
N GLN A 38 69.96 -3.59 -1.66
CA GLN A 38 69.94 -4.80 -0.84
C GLN A 38 70.69 -4.60 0.48
N ILE A 39 71.80 -3.86 0.48
CA ILE A 39 72.58 -3.56 1.70
C ILE A 39 71.74 -2.67 2.64
N TYR A 40 71.09 -1.63 2.12
CA TYR A 40 70.14 -0.81 2.89
C TYR A 40 69.03 -1.65 3.54
N ARG A 41 68.42 -2.57 2.78
CA ARG A 41 67.39 -3.49 3.30
C ARG A 41 67.94 -4.42 4.39
N LYS A 42 69.18 -4.89 4.27
CA LYS A 42 69.84 -5.70 5.32
C LYS A 42 70.05 -4.87 6.59
N ILE A 43 70.47 -3.61 6.47
CA ILE A 43 70.64 -2.69 7.61
C ILE A 43 69.28 -2.40 8.28
N ALA A 44 68.25 -2.06 7.50
CA ALA A 44 66.89 -1.87 8.01
C ALA A 44 66.36 -3.13 8.70
N ALA A 45 66.61 -4.32 8.13
CA ALA A 45 66.24 -5.59 8.73
C ALA A 45 66.96 -5.85 10.07
N ALA A 46 68.24 -5.49 10.18
CA ALA A 46 69.00 -5.61 11.42
C ALA A 46 68.41 -4.73 12.53
N PHE A 47 68.11 -3.46 12.24
CA PHE A 47 67.44 -2.56 13.19
C PHE A 47 66.05 -3.06 13.57
N ALA A 48 65.23 -3.46 12.60
CA ALA A 48 63.89 -3.99 12.87
C ALA A 48 63.92 -5.27 13.71
N SER A 49 64.84 -6.20 13.43
CA SER A 49 65.01 -7.44 14.19
C SER A 49 65.39 -7.16 15.64
N HIS A 50 66.33 -6.22 15.87
CA HIS A 50 66.69 -5.81 17.21
C HIS A 50 65.52 -5.15 17.95
N MET A 51 64.77 -4.25 17.28
CA MET A 51 63.59 -3.62 17.89
C MET A 51 62.52 -4.64 18.26
N GLN A 52 62.26 -5.63 17.40
CA GLN A 52 61.29 -6.70 17.69
C GLN A 52 61.72 -7.62 18.84
N ALA A 53 63.03 -7.82 19.04
CA ALA A 53 63.53 -8.59 20.17
C ALA A 53 63.36 -7.84 21.51
N VAL A 54 63.20 -6.53 21.44
CA VAL A 54 63.28 -5.62 22.57
C VAL A 54 61.93 -5.01 22.95
N THR A 55 61.03 -4.85 21.98
CA THR A 55 59.70 -4.25 22.17
C THR A 55 58.58 -5.23 21.85
N THR A 56 57.45 -5.09 22.53
CA THR A 56 56.23 -5.89 22.26
C THR A 56 55.43 -5.37 21.07
N GLU A 57 55.76 -4.18 20.54
CA GLU A 57 55.02 -3.50 19.47
C GLU A 57 55.52 -3.92 18.07
N THR A 58 55.25 -5.16 17.68
CA THR A 58 55.70 -5.71 16.39
C THR A 58 55.10 -4.98 15.18
N GLY A 59 53.89 -4.42 15.31
CA GLY A 59 53.16 -3.75 14.24
C GLY A 59 53.85 -2.47 13.75
N THR A 60 54.24 -1.59 14.68
CA THR A 60 54.85 -0.28 14.35
C THR A 60 56.21 -0.46 13.68
N THR A 61 57.07 -1.35 14.21
CA THR A 61 58.38 -1.65 13.61
C THR A 61 58.26 -2.21 12.19
N SER A 62 57.27 -3.08 11.93
CA SER A 62 57.07 -3.64 10.59
C SER A 62 56.66 -2.57 9.57
N ALA A 63 55.75 -1.67 9.96
CA ALA A 63 55.31 -0.56 9.11
C ALA A 63 56.47 0.41 8.79
N VAL A 64 57.29 0.76 9.77
CA VAL A 64 58.47 1.62 9.59
C VAL A 64 59.50 0.96 8.66
N ARG A 65 59.74 -0.35 8.80
CA ARG A 65 60.60 -1.11 7.89
C ARG A 65 60.09 -1.09 6.46
N THR A 66 58.82 -1.42 6.23
CA THR A 66 58.22 -1.41 4.88
C THR A 66 58.31 -0.02 4.25
N PHE A 67 58.06 1.03 5.03
CA PHE A 67 58.22 2.40 4.57
C PHE A 67 59.68 2.70 4.18
N THR A 68 60.66 2.28 4.98
CA THR A 68 62.09 2.45 4.68
C THR A 68 62.49 1.73 3.39
N ASP A 69 62.02 0.50 3.20
CA ASP A 69 62.31 -0.28 1.99
C ASP A 69 61.75 0.40 0.73
N GLN A 70 60.59 1.06 0.83
CA GLN A 70 60.01 1.88 -0.24
C GLN A 70 60.86 3.13 -0.52
N LEU A 71 61.29 3.87 0.51
CA LEU A 71 62.14 5.06 0.35
C LEU A 71 63.46 4.69 -0.34
N VAL A 72 64.12 3.62 0.10
CA VAL A 72 65.40 3.15 -0.47
C VAL A 72 65.22 2.71 -1.92
N ALA A 73 64.16 1.96 -2.23
CA ALA A 73 63.88 1.52 -3.59
C ALA A 73 63.66 2.72 -4.53
N GLN A 74 62.92 3.72 -4.09
CA GLN A 74 62.70 4.95 -4.86
C GLN A 74 63.98 5.77 -5.02
N ALA A 75 64.75 5.96 -3.94
CA ALA A 75 66.00 6.73 -3.94
C ALA A 75 67.03 6.12 -4.90
N THR A 76 67.25 4.81 -4.81
CA THR A 76 68.24 4.09 -5.62
C THR A 76 67.84 4.00 -7.09
N ALA A 77 66.54 4.00 -7.39
CA ALA A 77 66.05 4.11 -8.77
C ALA A 77 66.25 5.51 -9.36
N ASN A 78 66.06 6.57 -8.57
CA ASN A 78 66.15 7.96 -9.01
C ASN A 78 67.58 8.50 -9.05
N ALA A 79 68.48 7.96 -8.20
CA ALA A 79 69.87 8.37 -8.10
C ALA A 79 70.77 7.13 -7.96
N PRO A 80 70.93 6.34 -9.04
CA PRO A 80 71.79 5.16 -9.01
C PRO A 80 73.25 5.55 -8.74
N ALA A 81 73.97 4.69 -8.03
CA ALA A 81 75.40 4.87 -7.83
C ALA A 81 76.16 4.70 -9.16
N GLU A 82 77.23 5.47 -9.36
CA GLU A 82 78.08 5.44 -10.55
C GLU A 82 79.51 5.11 -10.15
N VAL A 83 80.17 4.25 -10.94
CA VAL A 83 81.61 4.00 -10.79
C VAL A 83 82.37 5.11 -11.51
N ARG A 84 83.15 5.89 -10.76
CA ARG A 84 84.00 6.97 -11.29
C ARG A 84 85.46 6.65 -11.03
N VAL A 85 86.32 6.96 -11.99
CA VAL A 85 87.78 6.84 -11.79
C VAL A 85 88.30 8.17 -11.26
N VAL A 86 88.71 8.20 -10.00
CA VAL A 86 89.32 9.36 -9.34
C VAL A 86 90.76 9.00 -9.04
N GLU A 87 91.72 9.76 -9.57
CA GLU A 87 93.16 9.55 -9.34
C GLU A 87 93.66 8.12 -9.68
N GLY A 88 93.04 7.48 -10.68
CA GLY A 88 93.42 6.12 -11.12
C GLY A 88 92.78 4.99 -10.30
N GLN A 89 91.99 5.30 -9.27
CA GLN A 89 91.23 4.33 -8.48
C GLN A 89 89.75 4.34 -8.89
N SER A 90 89.12 3.16 -8.94
CA SER A 90 87.68 3.05 -9.18
C SER A 90 86.93 3.31 -7.88
N VAL A 91 86.23 4.43 -7.79
CA VAL A 91 85.45 4.88 -6.64
C VAL A 91 83.96 4.79 -6.99
N LEU A 92 83.17 4.23 -6.10
CA LEU A 92 81.71 4.26 -6.21
C LEU A 92 81.22 5.62 -5.67
N SER A 93 80.56 6.42 -6.50
CA SER A 93 80.03 7.72 -6.12
C SER A 93 78.53 7.78 -6.39
N ALA A 94 77.75 8.29 -5.46
CA ALA A 94 76.31 8.44 -5.63
C ALA A 94 75.83 9.80 -5.08
N ALA A 95 74.68 10.27 -5.57
CA ALA A 95 74.06 11.48 -5.04
C ALA A 95 73.42 11.24 -3.66
N ILE A 96 72.96 10.00 -3.43
CA ILE A 96 72.52 9.46 -2.13
C ILE A 96 73.71 8.82 -1.37
N PRO A 97 73.61 8.61 -0.05
CA PRO A 97 74.68 7.93 0.68
C PRO A 97 74.97 6.53 0.16
N VAL A 98 76.25 6.16 0.12
CA VAL A 98 76.74 4.84 -0.29
C VAL A 98 76.96 4.01 0.95
N VAL A 99 76.31 2.84 1.01
CA VAL A 99 76.45 1.89 2.12
C VAL A 99 77.18 0.62 1.68
N THR A 100 77.90 0.03 2.61
CA THR A 100 78.77 -1.13 2.39
C THR A 100 78.47 -2.25 3.37
N ASN A 101 79.04 -3.44 3.14
CA ASN A 101 78.95 -4.53 4.12
C ASN A 101 79.67 -4.17 5.44
N ALA A 102 80.68 -3.30 5.42
CA ALA A 102 81.33 -2.81 6.63
C ALA A 102 80.39 -1.97 7.50
N ASP A 103 79.47 -1.21 6.88
CA ASP A 103 78.45 -0.46 7.63
C ASP A 103 77.41 -1.39 8.25
N LEU A 104 77.04 -2.47 7.54
CA LEU A 104 76.17 -3.52 8.09
C LEU A 104 76.82 -4.23 9.30
N GLU A 105 78.11 -4.55 9.21
CA GLU A 105 78.86 -5.13 10.33
C GLU A 105 78.95 -4.16 11.51
N ARG A 106 79.16 -2.86 11.26
CA ARG A 106 79.17 -1.82 12.28
C ARG A 106 77.81 -1.70 12.99
N VAL A 107 76.71 -1.80 12.24
CA VAL A 107 75.35 -1.86 12.80
C VAL A 107 75.19 -3.09 13.67
N ALA A 108 75.54 -4.28 13.14
CA ALA A 108 75.42 -5.52 13.90
C ALA A 108 76.22 -5.48 15.20
N GLU A 109 77.42 -4.92 15.19
CA GLU A 109 78.26 -4.79 16.39
C GLU A 109 77.70 -3.76 17.38
N SER A 110 77.23 -2.61 16.90
CA SER A 110 76.59 -1.60 17.76
C SER A 110 75.33 -2.14 18.44
N LEU A 111 74.58 -3.03 17.79
CA LEU A 111 73.37 -3.63 18.34
C LEU A 111 73.65 -4.70 19.41
N LYS A 112 74.81 -5.38 19.40
CA LYS A 112 75.14 -6.41 20.41
C LYS A 112 75.28 -5.87 21.83
N GLY A 113 75.70 -4.61 21.97
CA GLY A 113 75.95 -3.98 23.27
C GLY A 113 74.84 -3.05 23.78
N ARG A 114 73.79 -2.81 22.98
CA ARG A 114 72.71 -1.89 23.34
C ARG A 114 71.64 -2.60 24.18
N THR A 115 71.58 -2.25 25.47
CA THR A 115 70.49 -2.59 26.38
C THR A 115 69.52 -1.42 26.50
N ALA A 116 68.39 -1.63 27.21
CA ALA A 116 67.47 -0.55 27.53
C ALA A 116 68.23 0.60 28.20
N GLY A 117 67.86 1.84 27.90
CA GLY A 117 68.35 2.96 28.70
C GLY A 117 67.93 2.82 30.17
N PRO A 118 68.52 3.60 31.09
CA PRO A 118 68.17 3.59 32.52
C PRO A 118 66.67 3.76 32.79
N ASP A 119 65.96 4.47 31.89
CA ASP A 119 64.53 4.75 31.96
C ASP A 119 63.66 3.58 31.41
N GLY A 120 64.28 2.44 31.07
CA GLY A 120 63.62 1.32 30.41
C GLY A 120 63.17 1.60 28.96
N ARG A 121 63.44 2.80 28.44
CA ARG A 121 63.11 3.21 27.09
C ARG A 121 64.27 2.91 26.15
N PHE A 122 63.96 2.26 25.05
CA PHE A 122 64.87 2.07 23.93
C PHE A 122 64.68 3.22 22.95
N ASP A 123 65.77 3.79 22.45
CA ASP A 123 65.69 4.62 21.25
C ASP A 123 65.07 3.77 20.14
N ASP A 124 64.06 4.30 19.45
CA ASP A 124 63.47 3.64 18.28
C ASP A 124 64.46 3.72 17.11
N LEU A 125 65.46 2.83 17.15
CA LEU A 125 66.57 2.78 16.21
C LEU A 125 66.10 2.63 14.77
N MET A 126 65.00 1.90 14.58
CA MET A 126 64.40 1.71 13.26
C MET A 126 63.84 3.04 12.74
N SER A 127 63.00 3.72 13.52
CA SER A 127 62.47 5.03 13.13
C SER A 127 63.55 6.10 12.98
N ALA A 128 64.59 6.05 13.81
CA ALA A 128 65.76 6.91 13.72
C ALA A 128 66.54 6.68 12.42
N PHE A 129 66.79 5.42 12.04
CA PHE A 129 67.43 5.08 10.77
C PHE A 129 66.58 5.53 9.57
N THR A 130 65.27 5.26 9.60
CA THR A 130 64.33 5.71 8.57
C THR A 130 64.32 7.22 8.41
N ALA A 131 64.34 7.95 9.52
CA ALA A 131 64.44 9.41 9.56
C ALA A 131 65.73 9.91 8.90
N GLY A 132 66.87 9.28 9.21
CA GLY A 132 68.15 9.59 8.56
C GLY A 132 68.10 9.34 7.05
N VAL A 133 67.58 8.19 6.62
CA VAL A 133 67.41 7.84 5.19
C VAL A 133 66.53 8.87 4.49
N LEU A 134 65.38 9.20 5.07
CA LEU A 134 64.45 10.20 4.53
C LEU A 134 65.12 11.59 4.44
N PHE A 135 65.91 12.00 5.44
CA PHE A 135 66.59 13.29 5.44
C PHE A 135 67.68 13.38 4.39
N GLU A 136 68.56 12.38 4.30
CA GLU A 136 69.73 12.37 3.39
C GLU A 136 69.32 12.12 1.93
N MET A 137 68.18 11.48 1.69
CA MET A 137 67.69 11.15 0.35
C MET A 137 66.50 12.02 -0.09
N ARG A 138 66.13 13.07 0.67
CA ARG A 138 64.92 13.89 0.43
C ARG A 138 64.82 14.48 -0.98
N ASP A 139 65.95 14.78 -1.62
CA ASP A 139 65.96 15.37 -2.96
C ASP A 139 65.59 14.34 -4.04
N PHE A 140 65.68 13.04 -3.72
CA PHE A 140 65.46 11.92 -4.64
C PHE A 140 64.24 11.08 -4.27
N VAL A 141 63.57 11.38 -3.16
CA VAL A 141 62.46 10.59 -2.65
C VAL A 141 61.27 11.50 -2.32
N ARG A 142 60.10 11.11 -2.81
CA ARG A 142 58.82 11.71 -2.40
C ARG A 142 57.96 10.59 -1.82
N PRO A 143 57.79 10.52 -0.48
CA PRO A 143 57.00 9.45 0.13
C PRO A 143 55.56 9.53 -0.39
N GLN A 144 55.07 8.42 -0.96
CA GLN A 144 53.69 8.30 -1.45
C GLN A 144 52.74 7.78 -0.37
N SER A 145 53.27 7.08 0.63
CA SER A 145 52.54 6.52 1.76
C SER A 145 52.57 7.48 2.96
N GLN A 146 51.59 7.33 3.85
CA GLN A 146 51.56 8.05 5.12
C GLN A 146 52.81 7.71 5.93
N ILE A 147 53.57 8.73 6.33
CA ILE A 147 54.78 8.55 7.12
C ILE A 147 54.37 7.96 8.49
N PRO A 148 54.94 6.82 8.90
CA PRO A 148 54.63 6.22 10.21
C PRO A 148 54.90 7.21 11.35
N PHE A 149 53.99 7.26 12.33
CA PHE A 149 54.01 8.26 13.42
C PHE A 149 55.36 8.49 14.14
N PRO A 150 56.21 7.48 14.42
CA PRO A 150 57.48 7.74 15.10
C PRO A 150 58.55 8.41 14.20
N VAL A 151 58.42 8.30 12.87
CA VAL A 151 59.44 8.77 11.92
C VAL A 151 59.53 10.31 11.86
N PRO A 152 58.43 11.11 11.83
CA PRO A 152 58.52 12.57 11.86
C PRO A 152 59.23 13.12 13.10
N THR A 153 59.03 12.51 14.27
CA THR A 153 59.70 12.91 15.52
C THR A 153 61.20 12.66 15.45
N GLU A 154 61.60 11.51 14.94
CA GLU A 154 63.01 11.19 14.73
C GLU A 154 63.63 11.99 13.57
N LEU A 155 62.85 12.35 12.55
CA LEU A 155 63.28 13.21 11.43
C LEU A 155 63.63 14.61 11.93
N ALA A 156 62.79 15.20 12.78
CA ALA A 156 63.08 16.48 13.42
C ALA A 156 64.35 16.39 14.28
N SER A 157 64.53 15.28 15.01
CA SER A 157 65.71 15.03 15.83
C SER A 157 67.00 14.90 14.99
N TYR A 158 66.96 14.11 13.92
CA TYR A 158 68.09 13.92 13.00
C TYR A 158 68.46 15.23 12.29
N ALA A 159 67.47 15.99 11.81
CA ALA A 159 67.68 17.29 11.18
C ALA A 159 68.35 18.29 12.13
N ALA A 160 67.96 18.30 13.41
CA ALA A 160 68.58 19.16 14.43
C ALA A 160 70.06 18.79 14.66
N TRP A 161 70.39 17.50 14.73
CA TRP A 161 71.77 17.04 14.86
C TRP A 161 72.62 17.34 13.62
N ARG A 162 72.05 17.17 12.41
CA ARG A 162 72.74 17.54 11.16
C ARG A 162 73.00 19.04 11.07
N ALA A 163 72.01 19.85 11.46
CA ALA A 163 72.19 21.30 11.52
C ALA A 163 73.31 21.70 12.50
N LEU A 164 73.47 20.98 13.61
CA LEU A 164 74.59 21.20 14.55
C LEU A 164 75.95 20.82 13.94
N GLU A 165 76.00 19.71 13.20
CA GLU A 165 77.24 19.25 12.55
C GLU A 165 77.66 20.16 11.39
N GLU A 166 76.70 20.66 10.60
CA GLU A 166 76.93 21.52 9.44
C GLU A 166 77.12 23.00 9.79
N ALA A 167 76.73 23.41 11.01
CA ALA A 167 76.93 24.77 11.45
C ALA A 167 78.44 25.08 11.41
N PRO A 168 78.87 26.13 10.66
CA PRO A 168 80.27 26.50 10.61
C PRO A 168 80.71 26.77 12.05
N LEU A 169 81.76 26.10 12.49
CA LEU A 169 82.42 26.35 13.79
C LEU A 169 83.03 27.77 13.76
N ASP A 170 82.17 28.79 13.80
CA ASP A 170 82.59 30.14 14.04
C ASP A 170 83.12 30.20 15.47
N ARG A 171 84.37 30.64 15.61
CA ARG A 171 85.08 30.82 16.88
C ARG A 171 84.37 31.82 17.82
N SER A 172 83.28 32.44 17.41
CA SER A 172 82.51 33.43 18.17
C SER A 172 81.51 32.88 19.19
N GLY A 173 81.26 31.57 19.26
CA GLY A 173 80.36 30.98 20.27
C GLY A 173 78.88 31.37 20.14
N SER A 174 78.48 31.97 19.01
CA SER A 174 77.11 32.40 18.74
C SER A 174 76.13 31.23 18.55
N ILE A 175 76.59 30.11 17.99
CA ILE A 175 75.79 28.88 17.80
C ILE A 175 75.52 28.17 19.13
N ALA A 176 76.49 28.13 20.05
CA ALA A 176 76.27 27.61 21.41
C ALA A 176 75.21 28.43 22.15
N LYS A 177 75.16 29.75 21.91
CA LYS A 177 74.15 30.65 22.48
C LYS A 177 72.76 30.46 21.85
N GLN A 178 72.69 30.23 20.53
CA GLN A 178 71.43 29.87 19.86
C GLN A 178 70.93 28.49 20.29
N MET A 179 71.81 27.50 20.46
CA MET A 179 71.46 26.17 20.98
C MET A 179 71.01 26.19 22.44
N SER A 180 71.67 26.99 23.28
CA SER A 180 71.23 27.26 24.66
C SER A 180 69.81 27.86 24.68
N ASN A 181 69.54 28.82 23.80
CA ASN A 181 68.21 29.43 23.68
C ASN A 181 67.18 28.44 23.14
N LEU A 182 67.55 27.57 22.19
CA LEU A 182 66.66 26.54 21.65
C LEU A 182 66.38 25.43 22.67
N ALA A 183 67.37 25.06 23.48
CA ALA A 183 67.23 24.13 24.58
C ALA A 183 66.29 24.71 25.67
N ALA A 184 66.45 25.99 26.02
CA ALA A 184 65.57 26.68 26.95
C ALA A 184 64.11 26.74 26.44
N VAL A 185 63.91 27.07 25.15
CA VAL A 185 62.60 27.05 24.50
C VAL A 185 62.01 25.63 24.46
N SER A 186 62.83 24.61 24.19
CA SER A 186 62.43 23.20 24.18
C SER A 186 61.97 22.72 25.55
N THR A 187 62.69 23.05 26.63
CA THR A 187 62.24 22.75 28.00
C THR A 187 60.95 23.47 28.38
N GLY A 188 60.77 24.72 27.92
CA GLY A 188 59.51 25.44 28.07
C GLY A 188 58.36 24.71 27.37
N LEU A 189 58.56 24.34 26.10
CA LEU A 189 57.57 23.60 25.30
C LEU A 189 57.25 22.23 25.90
N GLN A 190 58.25 21.53 26.45
CA GLN A 190 58.07 20.22 27.07
C GLN A 190 57.27 20.31 28.38
N SER A 191 57.48 21.38 29.15
CA SER A 191 56.66 21.65 30.34
C SER A 191 55.22 21.99 29.98
N ASP A 192 55.01 22.74 28.90
CA ASP A 192 53.69 23.13 28.42
C ASP A 192 52.94 21.96 27.78
N LEU A 193 53.64 21.08 27.08
CA LEU A 193 53.09 19.82 26.59
C LEU A 193 52.70 18.87 27.73
N ARG A 194 53.50 18.81 28.80
CA ARG A 194 53.14 18.01 29.99
C ARG A 194 51.91 18.57 30.70
N SER A 195 51.80 19.90 30.82
CA SER A 195 50.62 20.54 31.41
C SER A 195 49.37 20.30 30.56
N GLN A 196 49.49 20.42 29.23
CA GLN A 196 48.40 20.12 28.29
C GLN A 196 48.02 18.63 28.30
N MET A 197 49.00 17.71 28.41
CA MET A 197 48.72 16.27 28.54
C MET A 197 48.04 15.91 29.86
N ALA A 198 48.43 16.53 30.97
CA ALA A 198 47.74 16.34 32.25
C ALA A 198 46.29 16.87 32.19
N ALA A 199 46.10 18.04 31.58
CA ALA A 199 44.77 18.62 31.37
C ALA A 199 43.90 17.79 30.41
N SER A 200 44.49 17.21 29.36
CA SER A 200 43.76 16.33 28.43
C SER A 200 43.47 14.96 29.02
N ALA A 201 44.36 14.40 29.85
CA ALA A 201 44.12 13.17 30.61
C ALA A 201 42.94 13.34 31.59
N ALA A 202 42.89 14.45 32.33
CA ALA A 202 41.77 14.77 33.22
C ALA A 202 40.45 14.95 32.46
N ARG A 203 40.49 15.57 31.28
CA ARG A 203 39.30 15.68 30.40
C ARG A 203 38.86 14.32 29.86
N LEU A 204 39.81 13.45 29.52
CA LEU A 204 39.53 12.07 29.08
C LEU A 204 38.86 11.27 30.18
N GLU A 205 39.34 11.36 31.42
CA GLU A 205 38.76 10.69 32.57
C GLU A 205 37.31 11.15 32.80
N GLN A 206 37.06 12.47 32.78
CA GLN A 206 35.70 13.03 32.87
C GLN A 206 34.80 12.59 31.71
N THR A 207 35.35 12.45 30.50
CA THR A 207 34.62 11.99 29.32
C THR A 207 34.28 10.50 29.41
N ILE A 208 35.19 9.69 29.96
CA ILE A 208 34.97 8.26 30.19
C ILE A 208 33.88 8.06 31.24
N GLU A 209 33.91 8.82 32.34
CA GLU A 209 32.89 8.74 33.40
C GLU A 209 31.50 9.14 32.87
N THR A 210 31.41 10.22 32.09
CA THR A 210 30.16 10.64 31.45
C THR A 210 29.68 9.68 30.37
N LEU A 211 30.58 9.07 29.60
CA LEU A 211 30.23 8.03 28.63
C LEU A 211 29.71 6.77 29.33
N THR A 212 30.34 6.36 30.43
CA THR A 212 29.93 5.18 31.19
C THR A 212 28.55 5.40 31.82
N SER A 213 28.31 6.59 32.40
CA SER A 213 26.99 6.99 32.90
C SER A 213 25.93 7.01 31.79
N ARG A 214 26.24 7.58 30.62
CA ARG A 214 25.34 7.60 29.45
C ARG A 214 25.07 6.20 28.90
N ALA A 215 26.08 5.33 28.87
CA ALA A 215 25.94 3.95 28.42
C ALA A 215 25.02 3.16 29.36
N ASN A 216 25.15 3.33 30.67
CA ASN A 216 24.27 2.71 31.66
C ASN A 216 22.83 3.20 31.52
N HIS A 217 22.61 4.51 31.37
CA HIS A 217 21.28 5.06 31.10
C HIS A 217 20.68 4.59 29.77
N ALA A 218 21.51 4.45 28.73
CA ALA A 218 21.06 3.92 27.44
C ALA A 218 20.68 2.44 27.54
N LEU A 219 21.42 1.65 28.32
CA LEU A 219 21.09 0.25 28.62
C LEU A 219 19.76 0.12 29.37
N GLU A 220 19.55 0.94 30.40
CA GLU A 220 18.31 0.94 31.18
C GLU A 220 17.10 1.41 30.34
N ALA A 221 17.31 2.43 29.50
CA ALA A 221 16.29 2.88 28.54
C ALA A 221 15.98 1.81 27.49
N ALA A 222 17.00 1.09 27.00
CA ALA A 222 16.83 0.00 26.05
C ALA A 222 16.09 -1.19 26.68
N GLU A 223 16.37 -1.54 27.94
CA GLU A 223 15.64 -2.59 28.66
C GLU A 223 14.18 -2.21 28.87
N THR A 224 13.92 -0.95 29.23
CA THR A 224 12.56 -0.43 29.40
C THR A 224 11.80 -0.42 28.06
N ALA A 225 12.45 -0.01 26.98
CA ALA A 225 11.89 -0.04 25.64
C ALA A 225 11.62 -1.48 25.16
N ALA A 226 12.49 -2.44 25.50
CA ALA A 226 12.28 -3.85 25.18
C ALA A 226 11.08 -4.44 25.93
N LYS A 227 10.88 -4.07 27.21
CA LYS A 227 9.69 -4.45 27.98
C LYS A 227 8.41 -3.87 27.37
N GLN A 228 8.43 -2.57 27.03
CA GLN A 228 7.30 -1.92 26.35
C GLN A 228 7.01 -2.54 24.98
N ALA A 229 8.03 -2.88 24.20
CA ALA A 229 7.86 -3.55 22.91
C ALA A 229 7.21 -4.94 23.07
N GLY A 230 7.55 -5.68 24.12
CA GLY A 230 6.88 -6.94 24.46
C GLY A 230 5.40 -6.77 24.83
N GLU A 231 5.07 -5.73 25.60
CA GLU A 231 3.69 -5.37 25.91
C GLU A 231 2.92 -4.97 24.65
N PHE A 232 3.51 -4.17 23.75
CA PHE A 232 2.91 -3.81 22.47
C PHE A 232 2.67 -5.02 21.57
N ASP A 233 3.58 -6.00 21.51
CA ASP A 233 3.37 -7.24 20.73
C ASP A 233 2.19 -8.05 21.28
N SER A 234 2.04 -8.10 22.61
CA SER A 234 0.91 -8.75 23.26
C SER A 234 -0.43 -8.04 22.96
N GLN A 235 -0.44 -6.71 23.02
CA GLN A 235 -1.62 -5.89 22.68
C GLN A 235 -1.96 -6.00 21.19
N ALA A 236 -0.96 -6.03 20.31
CA ALA A 236 -1.17 -6.20 18.88
C ALA A 236 -1.79 -7.56 18.55
N LYS A 237 -1.39 -8.64 19.25
CA LYS A 237 -2.00 -9.97 19.12
C LYS A 237 -3.45 -9.98 19.60
N ASP A 238 -3.74 -9.39 20.75
CA ASP A 238 -5.11 -9.27 21.28
C ASP A 238 -6.01 -8.44 20.34
N LEU A 239 -5.47 -7.34 19.79
CA LEU A 239 -6.20 -6.51 18.84
C LEU A 239 -6.47 -7.25 17.54
N ARG A 240 -5.50 -8.03 17.04
CA ARG A 240 -5.67 -8.86 15.84
C ARG A 240 -6.75 -9.92 16.04
N GLN A 241 -6.75 -10.59 17.19
CA GLN A 241 -7.79 -11.55 17.54
C GLN A 241 -9.17 -10.88 17.62
N LYS A 242 -9.28 -9.70 18.23
CA LYS A 242 -10.53 -8.92 18.27
C LYS A 242 -11.00 -8.49 16.88
N ILE A 243 -10.08 -8.14 15.97
CA ILE A 243 -10.41 -7.79 14.59
C ILE A 243 -10.93 -9.03 13.85
N ASP A 244 -10.29 -10.18 14.03
CA ASP A 244 -10.73 -11.44 13.41
C ASP A 244 -12.13 -11.83 13.95
N ASP A 245 -12.34 -11.79 15.26
CA ASP A 245 -13.65 -12.04 15.90
C ASP A 245 -14.73 -11.06 15.42
N PHE A 246 -14.38 -9.77 15.28
CA PHE A 246 -15.28 -8.74 14.78
C PHE A 246 -15.61 -8.95 13.29
N SER A 247 -14.64 -9.41 12.48
CA SER A 247 -14.89 -9.75 11.07
C SER A 247 -15.89 -10.90 10.93
N VAL A 248 -15.75 -11.93 11.78
CA VAL A 248 -16.67 -13.07 11.81
C VAL A 248 -18.07 -12.64 12.26
N ASP A 249 -18.19 -11.75 13.25
CA ASP A 249 -19.49 -11.19 13.67
C ASP A 249 -20.13 -10.33 12.56
N ILE A 250 -19.33 -9.54 11.84
CA ILE A 250 -19.82 -8.76 10.68
C ILE A 250 -20.34 -9.70 9.59
N ASP A 251 -19.61 -10.74 9.23
CA ASP A 251 -20.03 -11.67 8.18
C ASP A 251 -21.32 -12.39 8.59
N ALA A 252 -21.40 -12.85 9.84
CA ALA A 252 -22.61 -13.48 10.37
C ALA A 252 -23.83 -12.52 10.34
N ARG A 253 -23.64 -11.25 10.73
CA ARG A 253 -24.71 -10.24 10.66
C ARG A 253 -25.08 -9.86 9.24
N THR A 254 -24.13 -9.84 8.32
CA THR A 254 -24.38 -9.52 6.91
C THR A 254 -25.21 -10.62 6.27
N VAL A 255 -24.88 -11.89 6.53
CA VAL A 255 -25.67 -13.04 6.06
C VAL A 255 -27.09 -13.04 6.66
N ASP A 256 -27.24 -12.75 7.95
CA ASP A 256 -28.55 -12.62 8.60
C ASP A 256 -29.37 -11.44 8.03
N ALA A 257 -28.72 -10.30 7.78
CA ALA A 257 -29.35 -9.14 7.18
C ALA A 257 -29.79 -9.40 5.73
N GLU A 258 -28.95 -10.06 4.92
CA GLU A 258 -29.30 -10.47 3.55
C GLU A 258 -30.47 -11.46 3.56
N SER A 259 -30.48 -12.43 4.48
CA SER A 259 -31.59 -13.37 4.65
C SER A 259 -32.89 -12.64 4.99
N LYS A 260 -32.86 -11.71 5.95
CA LYS A 260 -34.01 -10.88 6.32
C LYS A 260 -34.47 -9.97 5.18
N LEU A 261 -33.54 -9.33 4.48
CA LEU A 261 -33.83 -8.46 3.33
C LEU A 261 -34.51 -9.25 2.22
N ASN A 262 -33.98 -10.42 1.86
CA ASN A 262 -34.55 -11.29 0.83
C ASN A 262 -35.96 -11.75 1.24
N SER A 263 -36.16 -12.15 2.50
CA SER A 263 -37.50 -12.51 3.01
C SER A 263 -38.48 -11.33 2.97
N PHE A 264 -38.02 -10.10 3.24
CA PHE A 264 -38.82 -8.90 3.17
C PHE A 264 -39.17 -8.53 1.72
N LEU A 265 -38.21 -8.63 0.80
CA LEU A 265 -38.41 -8.38 -0.63
C LEU A 265 -39.40 -9.39 -1.23
N ASP A 266 -39.29 -10.66 -0.88
CA ASP A 266 -40.23 -11.69 -1.32
C ASP A 266 -41.64 -11.46 -0.75
N ALA A 267 -41.74 -11.10 0.53
CA ALA A 267 -43.02 -10.72 1.15
C ALA A 267 -43.63 -9.47 0.49
N ALA A 268 -42.83 -8.47 0.17
CA ALA A 268 -43.27 -7.24 -0.49
C ALA A 268 -43.74 -7.49 -1.93
N LYS A 269 -42.97 -8.27 -2.71
CA LYS A 269 -43.33 -8.65 -4.09
C LYS A 269 -44.60 -9.50 -4.13
N THR A 270 -44.76 -10.38 -3.15
CA THR A 270 -45.96 -11.19 -2.97
C THR A 270 -47.16 -10.29 -2.64
N ARG A 271 -47.01 -9.33 -1.72
CA ARG A 271 -48.04 -8.36 -1.36
C ARG A 271 -48.48 -7.48 -2.55
N SER A 272 -47.54 -6.99 -3.36
CA SER A 272 -47.87 -6.14 -4.51
C SER A 272 -48.68 -6.90 -5.57
N THR A 273 -48.32 -8.15 -5.83
CA THR A 273 -49.05 -9.01 -6.78
C THR A 273 -50.49 -9.26 -6.33
N TYR A 274 -50.71 -9.52 -5.04
CA TYR A 274 -52.06 -9.69 -4.48
C TYR A 274 -52.90 -8.42 -4.54
N GLN A 275 -52.30 -7.26 -4.24
CA GLN A 275 -52.99 -5.98 -4.34
C GLN A 275 -53.45 -5.71 -5.78
N GLY A 276 -52.62 -6.00 -6.79
CA GLY A 276 -52.99 -5.84 -8.19
C GLY A 276 -54.22 -6.66 -8.59
N ILE A 277 -54.29 -7.93 -8.15
CA ILE A 277 -55.44 -8.80 -8.43
C ILE A 277 -56.71 -8.30 -7.71
N ARG A 278 -56.59 -7.85 -6.45
CA ARG A 278 -57.71 -7.27 -5.71
C ARG A 278 -58.27 -6.03 -6.41
N ILE A 279 -57.40 -5.10 -6.79
CA ILE A 279 -57.76 -3.85 -7.48
C ILE A 279 -58.55 -4.17 -8.76
N TYR A 280 -58.07 -5.13 -9.55
CA TYR A 280 -58.76 -5.55 -10.78
C TYR A 280 -60.21 -5.99 -10.54
N TRP A 281 -60.46 -6.83 -9.55
CA TRP A 281 -61.82 -7.32 -9.26
C TRP A 281 -62.71 -6.26 -8.62
N THR A 282 -62.15 -5.38 -7.79
CA THR A 282 -62.91 -4.25 -7.23
C THR A 282 -63.29 -3.25 -8.32
N ASP A 283 -62.39 -2.96 -9.26
CA ASP A 283 -62.69 -2.09 -10.40
C ASP A 283 -63.74 -2.72 -11.31
N ARG A 284 -63.67 -4.04 -11.54
CA ARG A 284 -64.68 -4.77 -12.30
C ARG A 284 -66.05 -4.72 -11.63
N ALA A 285 -66.11 -4.86 -10.31
CA ALA A 285 -67.33 -4.73 -9.53
C ALA A 285 -67.92 -3.31 -9.62
N ASN A 286 -67.07 -2.28 -9.54
CA ASN A 286 -67.48 -0.88 -9.67
C ASN A 286 -68.00 -0.57 -11.08
N ALA A 287 -67.34 -1.06 -12.12
CA ALA A 287 -67.80 -0.91 -13.49
C ALA A 287 -69.17 -1.60 -13.71
N ALA A 288 -69.36 -2.80 -13.15
CA ALA A 288 -70.63 -3.51 -13.21
C ALA A 288 -71.74 -2.78 -12.43
N TRP A 289 -71.40 -2.19 -11.27
CA TRP A 289 -72.32 -1.36 -10.49
C TRP A 289 -72.75 -0.11 -11.26
N TRP A 290 -71.83 0.59 -11.94
CA TRP A 290 -72.18 1.73 -12.79
C TRP A 290 -73.08 1.33 -13.96
N ALA A 291 -72.81 0.19 -14.60
CA ALA A 291 -73.67 -0.35 -15.65
C ALA A 291 -75.07 -0.73 -15.12
N LEU A 292 -75.15 -1.29 -13.90
CA LEU A 292 -76.40 -1.60 -13.21
C LEU A 292 -77.18 -0.32 -12.90
N ALA A 293 -76.53 0.69 -12.33
CA ALA A 293 -77.16 1.97 -11.99
C ALA A 293 -77.68 2.69 -13.24
N LEU A 294 -76.88 2.74 -14.31
CA LEU A 294 -77.27 3.36 -15.58
C LEU A 294 -78.45 2.63 -16.22
N SER A 295 -78.39 1.30 -16.30
CA SER A 295 -79.50 0.51 -16.86
C SER A 295 -80.76 0.58 -15.98
N GLY A 296 -80.62 0.66 -14.66
CA GLY A 296 -81.71 0.89 -13.72
C GLY A 296 -82.36 2.25 -13.92
N ALA A 297 -81.56 3.30 -14.15
CA ALA A 297 -82.07 4.64 -14.47
C ALA A 297 -82.81 4.65 -15.82
N VAL A 298 -82.29 3.97 -16.85
CA VAL A 298 -82.99 3.80 -18.14
C VAL A 298 -84.29 3.03 -17.96
N LEU A 299 -84.29 1.97 -17.16
CA LEU A 299 -85.50 1.18 -16.89
C LEU A 299 -86.55 1.99 -16.14
N PHE A 300 -86.14 2.79 -15.14
CA PHE A 300 -87.01 3.73 -14.43
C PHE A 300 -87.60 4.77 -15.39
N LEU A 301 -86.78 5.32 -16.29
CA LEU A 301 -87.23 6.26 -17.30
C LEU A 301 -88.28 5.61 -18.22
N LEU A 302 -88.00 4.41 -18.71
CA LEU A 302 -88.93 3.67 -19.58
C LEU A 302 -90.23 3.36 -18.84
N LEU A 303 -90.18 2.71 -17.68
CA LEU A 303 -91.38 2.19 -16.99
C LEU A 303 -92.18 3.23 -16.23
N VAL A 304 -91.55 4.30 -15.74
CA VAL A 304 -92.20 5.28 -14.86
C VAL A 304 -92.25 6.64 -15.53
N ALA A 305 -91.11 7.18 -15.96
CA ALA A 305 -91.06 8.57 -16.43
C ALA A 305 -91.82 8.78 -17.74
N ILE A 306 -91.66 7.90 -18.74
CA ILE A 306 -92.37 8.02 -20.02
C ILE A 306 -93.89 7.87 -19.84
N PRO A 307 -94.42 6.83 -19.14
CA PRO A 307 -95.86 6.74 -18.90
C PRO A 307 -96.41 7.90 -18.09
N ALA A 308 -95.70 8.36 -17.05
CA ALA A 308 -96.12 9.53 -16.28
C ALA A 308 -96.16 10.80 -17.13
N PHE A 309 -95.15 11.01 -17.98
CA PHE A 309 -95.11 12.12 -18.92
C PHE A 309 -96.24 12.04 -19.95
N ALA A 310 -96.53 10.84 -20.48
CA ALA A 310 -97.62 10.62 -21.42
C ALA A 310 -99.00 10.89 -20.80
N ILE A 311 -99.19 10.59 -19.51
CA ILE A 311 -100.43 10.91 -18.77
C ILE A 311 -100.53 12.42 -18.54
N TRP A 312 -99.41 13.08 -18.23
CA TRP A 312 -99.37 14.52 -17.99
C TRP A 312 -99.65 15.33 -19.27
N GLU A 313 -99.04 14.92 -20.40
CA GLU A 313 -99.17 15.56 -21.71
C GLU A 313 -100.11 14.77 -22.65
N ASN A 314 -101.26 14.34 -22.11
CA ASN A 314 -102.21 13.50 -22.85
C ASN A 314 -102.67 14.16 -24.16
N ASP A 315 -102.85 15.49 -24.18
CA ASP A 315 -103.26 16.23 -25.38
C ASP A 315 -102.23 16.12 -26.52
N ALA A 316 -100.94 16.21 -26.20
CA ALA A 316 -99.86 16.07 -27.17
C ALA A 316 -99.78 14.64 -27.71
N VAL A 317 -99.99 13.62 -26.86
CA VAL A 317 -100.03 12.21 -27.27
C VAL A 317 -101.20 11.95 -28.21
N ILE A 318 -102.39 12.46 -27.89
CA ILE A 318 -103.58 12.35 -28.75
C ILE A 318 -103.33 13.05 -30.08
N ALA A 319 -102.72 14.24 -30.09
CA ALA A 319 -102.37 14.96 -31.31
C ALA A 319 -101.37 14.18 -32.18
N LEU A 320 -100.35 13.57 -31.57
CA LEU A 320 -99.38 12.72 -32.27
C LEU A 320 -100.06 11.49 -32.89
N LEU A 321 -100.93 10.82 -32.14
CA LEU A 321 -101.68 9.67 -32.65
C LEU A 321 -102.61 10.05 -33.82
N LYS A 322 -103.24 11.23 -33.76
CA LYS A 322 -104.03 11.79 -34.87
C LYS A 322 -103.14 12.04 -36.10
N HIS A 323 -102.00 12.72 -35.93
CA HIS A 323 -101.06 12.97 -37.03
C HIS A 323 -100.51 11.68 -37.65
N LEU A 324 -100.15 10.67 -36.86
CA LEU A 324 -99.71 9.37 -37.37
C LEU A 324 -100.83 8.65 -38.14
N THR A 325 -102.08 8.80 -37.69
CA THR A 325 -103.26 8.21 -38.35
C THR A 325 -103.58 8.92 -39.67
N GLU A 326 -103.45 10.26 -39.71
CA GLU A 326 -103.63 11.08 -40.91
C GLU A 326 -102.50 10.84 -41.93
N ALA A 327 -101.24 10.79 -41.48
CA ALA A 327 -100.07 10.55 -42.32
C ALA A 327 -100.06 9.14 -42.95
N ALA A 328 -100.70 8.16 -42.32
CA ALA A 328 -100.91 6.84 -42.90
C ALA A 328 -101.89 6.84 -44.10
N GLY A 329 -102.46 8.00 -44.48
CA GLY A 329 -103.25 8.19 -45.69
C GLY A 329 -104.64 7.57 -45.65
N VAL A 330 -105.12 7.22 -44.45
CA VAL A 330 -106.41 6.55 -44.25
C VAL A 330 -107.50 7.60 -44.03
N ASP A 331 -107.93 8.23 -45.13
CA ASP A 331 -109.03 9.21 -45.10
C ASP A 331 -110.39 8.49 -45.08
N VAL A 332 -110.90 8.26 -43.87
CA VAL A 332 -112.14 7.49 -43.61
C VAL A 332 -113.40 8.30 -43.98
N ALA A 333 -113.26 9.59 -44.27
CA ALA A 333 -114.40 10.49 -44.39
C ALA A 333 -115.23 10.31 -45.68
N ASN A 334 -114.71 9.66 -46.73
CA ASN A 334 -115.36 9.72 -48.06
C ASN A 334 -115.48 8.40 -48.85
N GLN A 335 -115.18 7.23 -48.27
CA GLN A 335 -115.33 5.94 -48.96
C GLN A 335 -116.25 4.97 -48.20
N GLN A 336 -117.46 4.74 -48.73
CA GLN A 336 -118.48 3.82 -48.17
C GLN A 336 -118.18 2.33 -48.42
N ASN A 337 -116.97 1.95 -48.86
CA ASN A 337 -116.64 0.55 -49.13
C ASN A 337 -116.24 -0.18 -47.84
N PRO A 338 -117.00 -1.19 -47.37
CA PRO A 338 -116.74 -1.89 -46.10
C PRO A 338 -115.36 -2.57 -46.06
N VAL A 339 -114.82 -2.98 -47.21
CA VAL A 339 -113.48 -3.58 -47.31
C VAL A 339 -112.40 -2.55 -46.96
N VAL A 340 -112.54 -1.31 -47.43
CA VAL A 340 -111.60 -0.23 -47.14
C VAL A 340 -111.62 0.12 -45.65
N LEU A 341 -112.79 0.09 -45.00
CA LEU A 341 -112.92 0.32 -43.57
C LEU A 341 -112.22 -0.76 -42.72
N THR A 342 -112.30 -2.03 -43.13
CA THR A 342 -111.57 -3.12 -42.46
C THR A 342 -110.05 -3.01 -42.63
N ILE A 343 -109.57 -2.66 -43.83
CA ILE A 343 -108.14 -2.47 -44.08
C ILE A 343 -107.61 -1.26 -43.29
N ALA A 344 -108.38 -0.16 -43.26
CA ALA A 344 -108.11 1.04 -42.48
C ALA A 344 -107.95 0.76 -40.98
N THR A 345 -108.85 -0.03 -40.39
CA THR A 345 -108.83 -0.37 -38.96
C THR A 345 -107.68 -1.31 -38.62
N VAL A 346 -107.40 -2.32 -39.47
CA VAL A 346 -106.24 -3.20 -39.30
C VAL A 346 -104.93 -2.43 -39.42
N SER A 347 -104.80 -1.52 -40.40
CA SER A 347 -103.61 -0.69 -40.56
C SER A 347 -103.35 0.19 -39.33
N ARG A 348 -104.39 0.83 -38.78
CA ARG A 348 -104.29 1.61 -37.52
C ARG A 348 -103.85 0.74 -36.34
N LEU A 349 -104.39 -0.46 -36.22
CA LEU A 349 -103.99 -1.40 -35.17
C LEU A 349 -102.52 -1.79 -35.31
N VAL A 350 -102.06 -2.08 -36.52
CA VAL A 350 -100.65 -2.43 -36.81
C VAL A 350 -99.71 -1.27 -36.48
N ILE A 351 -100.07 -0.04 -36.86
CA ILE A 351 -99.28 1.18 -36.59
C ILE A 351 -99.10 1.43 -35.09
N VAL A 352 -100.09 1.10 -34.25
CA VAL A 352 -99.99 1.26 -32.79
C VAL A 352 -99.29 0.06 -32.13
N THR A 353 -99.57 -1.16 -32.60
CA THR A 353 -99.04 -2.39 -31.98
C THR A 353 -97.55 -2.60 -32.24
N ILE A 354 -97.02 -2.23 -33.40
CA ILE A 354 -95.59 -2.39 -33.71
C ILE A 354 -94.69 -1.57 -32.75
N PRO A 355 -94.89 -0.24 -32.57
CA PRO A 355 -94.11 0.54 -31.62
C PRO A 355 -94.24 0.04 -30.17
N LEU A 356 -95.43 -0.39 -29.75
CA LEU A 356 -95.63 -0.99 -28.43
C LEU A 356 -94.84 -2.30 -28.28
N ALA A 357 -94.89 -3.19 -29.28
CA ALA A 357 -94.13 -4.44 -29.27
C ALA A 357 -92.62 -4.18 -29.22
N LEU A 358 -92.12 -3.22 -30.01
CA LEU A 358 -90.72 -2.80 -29.97
C LEU A 358 -90.34 -2.20 -28.61
N TYR A 359 -91.23 -1.42 -28.00
CA TYR A 359 -91.02 -0.83 -26.68
C TYR A 359 -90.97 -1.90 -25.57
N PHE A 360 -91.90 -2.87 -25.57
CA PHE A 360 -91.83 -4.02 -24.64
C PHE A 360 -90.58 -4.87 -24.87
N TRP A 361 -90.18 -5.07 -26.13
CA TRP A 361 -88.96 -5.79 -26.46
C TRP A 361 -87.71 -5.05 -25.97
N LEU A 362 -87.67 -3.72 -26.09
CA LEU A 362 -86.60 -2.88 -25.54
C LEU A 362 -86.52 -3.00 -24.02
N ILE A 363 -87.66 -2.91 -23.31
CA ILE A 363 -87.71 -3.12 -21.85
C ILE A 363 -87.13 -4.49 -21.50
N LYS A 364 -87.54 -5.56 -22.21
CA LYS A 364 -87.04 -6.91 -21.99
C LYS A 364 -85.51 -7.00 -22.15
N LEU A 365 -84.95 -6.33 -23.16
CA LEU A 365 -83.50 -6.26 -23.35
C LEU A 365 -82.80 -5.52 -22.21
N VAL A 366 -83.33 -4.38 -21.78
CA VAL A 366 -82.78 -3.58 -20.68
C VAL A 366 -82.83 -4.35 -19.37
N VAL A 367 -83.94 -5.03 -19.06
CA VAL A 367 -84.07 -5.89 -17.87
C VAL A 367 -83.04 -7.02 -17.91
N ARG A 368 -82.88 -7.70 -19.05
CA ARG A 368 -81.88 -8.77 -19.20
C ARG A 368 -80.45 -8.25 -18.99
N PHE A 369 -80.16 -7.07 -19.52
CA PHE A 369 -78.87 -6.41 -19.31
C PHE A 369 -78.66 -6.04 -17.83
N ASN A 370 -79.67 -5.47 -17.18
CA ASN A 370 -79.64 -5.09 -15.77
C ASN A 370 -79.35 -6.28 -14.85
N ILE A 371 -80.07 -7.40 -15.05
CA ILE A 371 -79.82 -8.65 -14.30
C ILE A 371 -78.39 -9.15 -14.53
N ARG A 372 -77.89 -9.12 -15.78
CA ARG A 372 -76.51 -9.53 -16.07
C ARG A 372 -75.47 -8.64 -15.37
N SER A 373 -75.69 -7.33 -15.33
CA SER A 373 -74.81 -6.40 -14.61
C SER A 373 -74.83 -6.63 -13.11
N MET A 374 -75.99 -6.95 -12.53
CA MET A 374 -76.11 -7.34 -11.12
C MET A 374 -75.31 -8.61 -10.82
N LEU A 375 -75.48 -9.66 -11.62
CA LEU A 375 -74.74 -10.92 -11.44
C LEU A 375 -73.22 -10.75 -11.60
N LEU A 376 -72.79 -9.93 -12.57
CA LEU A 376 -71.36 -9.61 -12.75
C LEU A 376 -70.77 -8.83 -11.57
N MET A 377 -71.56 -7.92 -10.98
CA MET A 377 -71.16 -7.19 -9.79
C MET A 377 -70.99 -8.13 -8.59
N ASP A 378 -71.96 -9.00 -8.35
CA ASP A 378 -71.92 -9.93 -7.22
C ASP A 378 -70.78 -10.95 -7.36
N ASP A 379 -70.56 -11.52 -8.55
CA ASP A 379 -69.44 -12.42 -8.83
C ASP A 379 -68.08 -11.73 -8.59
N ALA A 380 -67.89 -10.51 -9.09
CA ALA A 380 -66.67 -9.75 -8.88
C ALA A 380 -66.42 -9.44 -7.38
N ARG A 381 -67.46 -9.11 -6.62
CA ARG A 381 -67.38 -8.90 -5.16
C ARG A 381 -67.06 -10.19 -4.41
N GLN A 382 -67.67 -11.32 -4.80
CA GLN A 382 -67.36 -12.63 -4.22
C GLN A 382 -65.88 -12.99 -4.45
N ARG A 383 -65.39 -12.84 -5.68
CA ARG A 383 -63.97 -13.11 -6.02
C ARG A 383 -63.03 -12.21 -5.25
N ALA A 384 -63.31 -10.91 -5.16
CA ALA A 384 -62.52 -9.98 -4.35
C ALA A 384 -62.48 -10.37 -2.86
N THR A 385 -63.60 -10.82 -2.30
CA THR A 385 -63.70 -11.28 -0.90
C THR A 385 -62.92 -12.57 -0.67
N ILE A 386 -62.96 -13.53 -1.60
CA ILE A 386 -62.18 -14.77 -1.55
C ILE A 386 -60.68 -14.46 -1.55
N ILE A 387 -60.22 -13.58 -2.45
CA ILE A 387 -58.82 -13.14 -2.51
C ILE A 387 -58.39 -12.45 -1.21
N GLU A 388 -59.23 -11.57 -0.67
CA GLU A 388 -58.91 -10.85 0.58
C GLU A 388 -58.84 -11.80 1.78
N THR A 389 -59.76 -12.77 1.86
CA THR A 389 -59.78 -13.78 2.93
C THR A 389 -58.54 -14.66 2.85
N TYR A 390 -58.21 -15.15 1.65
CA TYR A 390 -57.00 -15.93 1.43
C TYR A 390 -55.72 -15.16 1.78
N TYR A 391 -55.63 -13.89 1.39
CA TYR A 391 -54.50 -13.04 1.74
C TYR A 391 -54.34 -12.89 3.27
N LYS A 392 -55.45 -12.66 4.00
CA LYS A 392 -55.41 -12.61 5.47
C LYS A 392 -54.98 -13.94 6.09
N MET A 393 -55.37 -15.08 5.52
CA MET A 393 -54.91 -16.39 5.98
C MET A 393 -53.41 -16.60 5.75
N ILE A 394 -52.86 -16.14 4.62
CA ILE A 394 -51.41 -16.15 4.37
C ILE A 394 -50.69 -15.27 5.38
N GLU A 395 -51.19 -14.04 5.61
CA GLU A 395 -50.57 -13.08 6.55
C GLU A 395 -50.52 -13.62 7.98
N GLN A 396 -51.53 -14.40 8.38
CA GLN A 396 -51.59 -15.07 9.69
C GLN A 396 -50.83 -16.40 9.74
N GLY A 397 -50.17 -16.82 8.65
CA GLY A 397 -49.47 -18.10 8.56
C GLY A 397 -50.39 -19.32 8.61
N GLY A 398 -51.69 -19.13 8.38
CA GLY A 398 -52.72 -20.17 8.50
C GLY A 398 -53.07 -20.88 7.19
N ALA A 399 -52.54 -20.45 6.05
CA ALA A 399 -52.79 -21.08 4.75
C ALA A 399 -51.60 -21.91 4.28
N THR A 400 -51.85 -23.16 3.86
CA THR A 400 -50.82 -24.03 3.28
C THR A 400 -50.78 -23.92 1.75
N VAL A 401 -49.80 -24.56 1.11
CA VAL A 401 -49.67 -24.55 -0.36
C VAL A 401 -50.86 -25.25 -1.04
N GLU A 402 -51.48 -26.22 -0.37
CA GLU A 402 -52.68 -26.92 -0.82
C GLU A 402 -53.89 -25.99 -0.89
N ASP A 403 -54.03 -25.05 0.06
CA ASP A 403 -55.11 -24.06 0.08
C ASP A 403 -55.06 -23.13 -1.14
N ARG A 404 -53.86 -22.89 -1.69
CA ARG A 404 -53.70 -22.12 -2.93
C ARG A 404 -54.44 -22.76 -4.10
N ALA A 405 -54.39 -24.09 -4.23
CA ALA A 405 -55.07 -24.80 -5.30
C ALA A 405 -56.60 -24.71 -5.14
N LEU A 406 -57.09 -24.83 -3.90
CA LEU A 406 -58.51 -24.69 -3.58
C LEU A 406 -59.03 -23.28 -3.88
N ILE A 407 -58.25 -22.24 -3.55
CA ILE A 407 -58.61 -20.84 -3.82
C ILE A 407 -58.56 -20.53 -5.32
N LEU A 408 -57.57 -21.04 -6.05
CA LEU A 408 -57.53 -20.91 -7.50
C LEU A 408 -58.72 -21.61 -8.16
N GLN A 409 -59.10 -22.79 -7.68
CA GLN A 409 -60.31 -23.48 -8.14
C GLN A 409 -61.57 -22.65 -7.83
N ALA A 410 -61.66 -22.05 -6.63
CA ALA A 410 -62.77 -21.20 -6.25
C ALA A 410 -62.85 -19.90 -7.08
N LEU A 411 -61.71 -19.33 -7.50
CA LEU A 411 -61.65 -18.13 -8.35
C LEU A 411 -61.94 -18.42 -9.82
N CYS A 412 -61.57 -19.61 -10.30
CA CYS A 412 -61.79 -20.05 -11.67
C CYS A 412 -63.17 -20.67 -11.91
N ARG A 413 -64.01 -20.82 -10.87
CA ARG A 413 -65.36 -21.35 -11.05
C ARG A 413 -66.21 -20.41 -11.94
N PRO A 414 -67.13 -20.97 -12.74
CA PRO A 414 -68.09 -20.15 -13.47
C PRO A 414 -68.90 -19.29 -12.51
N ALA A 415 -69.21 -18.05 -12.92
CA ALA A 415 -70.10 -17.19 -12.15
C ALA A 415 -71.46 -17.90 -11.95
N PRO A 416 -72.09 -17.80 -10.76
CA PRO A 416 -73.42 -18.33 -10.54
C PRO A 416 -74.39 -17.77 -11.60
N GLY A 417 -75.13 -18.65 -12.28
CA GLY A 417 -76.01 -18.30 -13.39
C GLY A 417 -75.37 -18.32 -14.79
N HIS A 418 -74.09 -18.70 -14.94
CA HIS A 418 -73.45 -18.99 -16.25
C HIS A 418 -73.19 -20.50 -16.49
N GLY A 419 -73.58 -21.37 -15.53
CA GLY A 419 -73.63 -22.81 -15.76
C GLY A 419 -74.88 -23.19 -16.55
N GLY A 420 -74.86 -24.35 -17.19
CA GLY A 420 -75.99 -24.96 -17.91
C GLY A 420 -77.22 -25.30 -17.05
N ASP A 421 -77.43 -24.61 -15.93
CA ASP A 421 -78.74 -24.43 -15.30
C ASP A 421 -79.55 -23.37 -16.08
N SER A 422 -79.45 -23.41 -17.41
CA SER A 422 -80.67 -23.34 -18.21
C SER A 422 -81.62 -24.35 -17.61
N VAL A 423 -82.45 -23.89 -16.67
CA VAL A 423 -83.83 -24.34 -16.61
C VAL A 423 -84.34 -24.07 -18.02
N ASP A 424 -84.16 -25.04 -18.91
CA ASP A 424 -84.77 -24.99 -20.23
C ASP A 424 -86.24 -24.73 -19.92
N PRO A 425 -86.82 -23.60 -20.39
CA PRO A 425 -88.23 -23.35 -20.16
C PRO A 425 -88.96 -24.60 -20.64
N PRO A 426 -89.81 -25.23 -19.80
CA PRO A 426 -90.29 -26.59 -20.02
C PRO A 426 -90.68 -26.73 -21.48
N ASN A 427 -89.92 -27.55 -22.20
CA ASN A 427 -90.09 -27.69 -23.62
C ASN A 427 -91.56 -28.12 -23.80
N PHE A 428 -92.33 -27.40 -24.61
CA PHE A 428 -93.77 -27.68 -24.74
C PHE A 428 -94.03 -29.14 -25.16
N THR A 429 -93.02 -29.80 -25.75
CA THR A 429 -92.98 -31.24 -26.04
C THR A 429 -93.02 -32.12 -24.79
N GLU A 430 -92.37 -31.78 -23.67
CA GLU A 430 -92.47 -32.56 -22.42
C GLU A 430 -93.86 -32.43 -21.78
N VAL A 431 -94.50 -31.26 -21.89
CA VAL A 431 -95.88 -31.08 -21.41
C VAL A 431 -96.85 -31.87 -22.28
N ILE A 432 -96.63 -31.92 -23.60
CA ILE A 432 -97.45 -32.68 -24.54
C ILE A 432 -97.22 -34.19 -24.41
N ASP A 433 -95.98 -34.68 -24.26
CA ASP A 433 -95.72 -36.11 -24.05
C ASP A 433 -96.26 -36.62 -22.71
N LYS A 434 -96.19 -35.78 -21.65
CA LYS A 434 -96.79 -36.08 -20.35
C LYS A 434 -98.33 -36.01 -20.39
N ALA A 435 -98.91 -35.16 -21.24
CA ALA A 435 -100.35 -35.14 -21.49
C ALA A 435 -100.83 -36.29 -22.40
N MET A 436 -99.96 -36.82 -23.26
CA MET A 436 -100.25 -37.97 -24.14
C MET A 436 -99.95 -39.33 -23.51
N GLY A 437 -99.46 -39.38 -22.26
CA GLY A 437 -99.34 -40.61 -21.47
C GLY A 437 -98.32 -41.62 -22.01
N ARG A 438 -97.34 -41.17 -22.81
CA ARG A 438 -96.21 -42.02 -23.21
C ARG A 438 -95.10 -41.87 -22.17
N HIS A 439 -94.90 -42.93 -21.39
CA HIS A 439 -93.77 -43.08 -20.50
C HIS A 439 -92.52 -43.53 -21.25
#